data_AF-A0A240CCH0-F1
#
_entry.id   AF-A0A240CCH0-F1
#
_cell.length_a   1.000
_cell.length_b   1.000
_cell.length_c   1.000
_cell.angle_alpha   90.00
_cell.angle_beta   90.00
_cell.angle_gamma   90.00
#
_symmetry.space_group_name_H-M   'P 1'
#
loop_
_entity.id
_entity.type
_entity.pdbx_description
1 polymer ?
#
loop_
_entity_poly.entity_id
_entity_poly.type
_entity_poly.pdbx_seq_one_letter_code
_entity_poly.pdbx_strand_id
1 'polypeptide(L)'
;MLLSFKSLIFYMKFKGVEFNHINEFEAIKVLEYKNYYFKLNSYMDNYPKQTVKYQGQFVEKHQNVDFKNLLDLASLDMQLRYIIIKFCLDIEHSIKLNVMRSITNMSNDNEYEVVQLFFEYIKHYQTGI
;
A
#
# COMPACT_ATOMS: atom_id res chain seq x y z
N MET A 1 -8.34 -8.78 21.26
CA MET A 1 -7.92 -7.81 22.30
C MET A 1 -7.59 -6.51 21.60
N LEU A 2 -8.36 -5.43 21.82
CA LEU A 2 -8.02 -4.10 21.30
C LEU A 2 -6.81 -3.60 22.11
N LEU A 3 -5.65 -3.50 21.47
CA LEU A 3 -4.46 -2.89 22.07
C LEU A 3 -4.61 -1.37 22.04
N SER A 4 -4.37 -0.70 23.16
CA SER A 4 -4.33 0.77 23.19
C SER A 4 -3.14 1.31 22.39
N PHE A 5 -3.20 2.56 21.92
CA PHE A 5 -2.05 3.19 21.23
C PHE A 5 -0.77 3.15 22.07
N LYS A 6 -0.89 3.35 23.38
CA LYS A 6 0.24 3.22 24.32
C LYS A 6 0.81 1.81 24.33
N SER A 7 -0.05 0.79 24.34
CA SER A 7 0.38 -0.62 24.24
C SER A 7 1.09 -0.92 22.92
N LEU A 8 0.65 -0.31 21.81
CA LEU A 8 1.30 -0.44 20.51
C LEU A 8 2.69 0.21 20.51
N ILE A 9 2.86 1.41 21.08
CA ILE A 9 4.19 2.02 21.25
C ILE A 9 5.12 1.15 22.07
N PHE A 10 4.66 0.59 23.20
CA PHE A 10 5.46 -0.34 23.99
C PHE A 10 5.85 -1.60 23.21
N TYR A 11 4.94 -2.12 22.39
CA TYR A 11 5.22 -3.28 21.56
C TYR A 11 6.28 -2.97 20.49
N MET A 12 6.22 -1.79 19.86
CA MET A 12 7.26 -1.35 18.91
C MET A 12 8.63 -1.23 19.58
N LYS A 13 8.69 -0.66 20.79
CA LYS A 13 9.92 -0.62 21.59
C LYS A 13 10.44 -2.02 21.93
N PHE A 14 9.53 -2.92 22.33
CA PHE A 14 9.89 -4.32 22.60
C PHE A 14 10.48 -4.98 21.34
N LYS A 15 9.94 -4.69 20.17
CA LYS A 15 10.42 -5.15 18.86
C LYS A 15 11.72 -4.50 18.40
N GLY A 16 12.28 -3.54 19.13
CA GLY A 16 13.56 -2.90 18.81
C GLY A 16 13.45 -1.59 18.04
N VAL A 17 12.26 -0.98 17.98
CA VAL A 17 12.09 0.36 17.41
C VAL A 17 12.53 1.42 18.41
N GLU A 18 13.44 2.29 17.97
CA GLU A 18 13.93 3.43 18.71
C GLU A 18 13.01 4.66 18.55
N PHE A 19 13.08 5.58 19.51
CA PHE A 19 12.24 6.78 19.57
C PHE A 19 13.12 8.00 19.88
N ASN A 20 14.23 8.12 19.16
CA ASN A 20 15.25 9.15 19.37
C ASN A 20 14.81 10.51 18.81
N HIS A 21 13.95 10.52 17.79
CA HIS A 21 13.55 11.74 17.06
C HIS A 21 12.09 12.16 17.25
N ILE A 22 11.34 11.46 18.11
CA ILE A 22 9.94 11.73 18.39
C ILE A 22 9.61 11.24 19.80
N ASN A 23 8.84 12.00 20.56
CA ASN A 23 8.42 11.55 21.88
C ASN A 23 7.22 10.59 21.80
N GLU A 24 6.97 9.83 22.87
CA GLU A 24 5.89 8.84 22.90
C GLU A 24 4.50 9.43 22.69
N PHE A 25 4.25 10.64 23.19
CA PHE A 25 2.95 11.30 23.06
C PHE A 25 2.67 11.67 21.60
N GLU A 26 3.66 12.21 20.90
CA GLU A 26 3.58 12.47 19.47
C GLU A 26 3.45 11.18 18.66
N ALA A 27 4.18 10.13 19.02
CA ALA A 27 4.06 8.83 18.35
C ALA A 27 2.67 8.21 18.52
N ILE A 28 2.05 8.35 19.70
CA ILE A 28 0.65 7.96 19.93
C ILE A 28 -0.28 8.74 19.00
N LYS A 29 -0.14 10.08 18.91
CA LYS A 29 -0.94 10.90 17.99
C LYS A 29 -0.75 10.50 16.53
N VAL A 30 0.46 10.06 16.17
CA VAL A 30 0.72 9.56 14.82
C VAL A 30 -0.06 8.28 14.56
N LEU A 31 -0.04 7.32 15.50
CA LEU A 31 -0.81 6.07 15.39
C LEU A 31 -2.32 6.27 15.40
N GLU A 32 -2.79 7.36 16.02
CA GLU A 32 -4.19 7.69 16.15
C GLU A 32 -4.74 8.42 14.92
N TYR A 33 -4.01 9.41 14.41
CA TYR A 33 -4.55 10.35 13.41
C TYR A 33 -3.86 10.35 12.06
N LYS A 34 -2.64 9.80 11.94
CA LYS A 34 -1.81 9.95 10.72
C LYS A 34 -1.51 8.65 10.01
N ASN A 35 -1.15 7.61 10.76
CA ASN A 35 -0.82 6.29 10.24
C ASN A 35 -1.36 5.22 11.19
N TYR A 36 -1.68 4.03 10.69
CA TYR A 36 -2.06 2.92 11.55
C TYR A 36 -0.88 1.99 11.80
N TYR A 37 -0.87 1.33 12.96
CA TYR A 37 0.23 0.48 13.41
C TYR A 37 0.67 -0.56 12.37
N PHE A 38 -0.27 -1.27 11.75
CA PHE A 38 0.08 -2.34 10.80
C PHE A 38 0.86 -1.84 9.58
N LYS A 39 0.61 -0.61 9.12
CA LYS A 39 1.38 0.01 8.04
C LYS A 39 2.82 0.29 8.45
N LEU A 40 3.02 0.87 9.63
CA LEU A 40 4.38 1.14 10.12
C LEU A 40 5.12 -0.17 10.43
N ASN A 41 4.39 -1.16 10.97
CA ASN A 41 4.93 -2.47 11.27
C ASN A 41 5.43 -3.21 10.02
N SER A 42 4.73 -3.11 8.88
CA SER A 42 5.19 -3.75 7.63
C SER A 42 6.51 -3.15 7.11
N TYR A 43 6.81 -1.89 7.43
CA TYR A 43 8.09 -1.30 7.04
C TYR A 43 9.27 -1.78 7.89
N MET A 44 9.02 -2.34 9.07
CA MET A 44 10.08 -2.88 9.93
C MET A 44 10.75 -4.10 9.30
N ASP A 45 10.05 -4.86 8.45
CA ASP A 45 10.62 -6.03 7.75
C ASP A 45 11.73 -5.66 6.76
N ASN A 46 11.85 -4.38 6.41
CA ASN A 46 12.96 -3.87 5.60
C ASN A 46 14.25 -3.65 6.41
N TYR A 47 14.21 -3.86 7.73
CA TYR A 47 15.35 -3.67 8.64
C TYR A 47 15.91 -5.01 9.14
N PRO A 48 17.24 -5.10 9.34
CA PRO A 48 17.87 -6.30 9.86
C PRO A 48 17.33 -6.66 11.25
N LYS A 49 17.30 -7.96 11.53
CA LYS A 49 16.84 -8.52 12.82
C LYS A 49 18.02 -9.14 13.55
N GLN A 50 17.98 -9.09 14.88
CA GLN A 50 18.91 -9.80 15.76
C GLN A 50 18.13 -10.67 16.75
N THR A 51 18.68 -11.83 17.06
CA THR A 51 18.16 -12.72 18.10
C THR A 51 18.77 -12.35 19.44
N VAL A 52 17.94 -12.01 20.42
CA VAL A 52 18.37 -11.66 21.78
C VAL A 52 17.69 -12.56 22.80
N LYS A 53 18.39 -12.83 23.91
CA LYS A 53 17.80 -13.57 25.04
C LYS A 53 17.05 -12.60 25.95
N TYR A 54 15.75 -12.79 26.11
CA TYR A 54 14.87 -12.01 26.98
C TYR A 54 14.04 -12.96 27.86
N GLN A 55 14.12 -12.81 29.18
CA GLN A 55 13.41 -13.66 30.15
C GLN A 55 13.60 -15.18 29.90
N GLY A 56 14.81 -15.59 29.53
CA GLY A 56 15.14 -17.00 29.26
C GLY A 56 14.73 -17.52 27.88
N GLN A 57 14.03 -16.73 27.07
CA GLN A 57 13.62 -17.08 25.71
C GLN A 57 14.42 -16.30 24.66
N PHE A 58 14.59 -16.89 23.48
CA PHE A 58 15.17 -16.19 22.34
C PHE A 58 14.05 -15.45 21.59
N VAL A 59 14.24 -14.14 21.40
CA VAL A 59 13.29 -13.28 20.69
C VAL A 59 14.01 -12.48 19.61
N GLU A 60 13.36 -12.29 18.47
CA GLU A 60 13.87 -11.42 17.42
C GLU A 60 13.50 -9.96 17.67
N LYS A 61 14.48 -9.07 17.49
CA LYS A 61 14.31 -7.62 17.53
C LYS A 61 14.94 -6.98 16.30
N HIS A 62 14.29 -5.96 15.77
CA HIS A 62 14.83 -5.15 14.69
C HIS A 62 16.04 -4.34 15.17
N GLN A 63 16.94 -4.01 14.26
CA GLN A 63 18.13 -3.18 14.48
C GLN A 63 18.10 -1.95 13.57
N ASN A 64 18.69 -0.86 14.05
CA ASN A 64 18.87 0.38 13.30
C ASN A 64 17.56 0.94 12.72
N VAL A 65 16.47 0.87 13.49
CA VAL A 65 15.15 1.37 13.09
C VAL A 65 14.62 2.34 14.14
N ASP A 66 14.51 3.61 13.77
CA ASP A 66 13.79 4.62 14.55
C ASP A 66 12.35 4.75 14.05
N PHE A 67 11.42 5.08 14.94
CA PHE A 67 10.03 5.35 14.58
C PHE A 67 9.94 6.40 13.47
N LYS A 68 10.81 7.42 13.47
CA LYS A 68 10.87 8.45 12.44
C LYS A 68 11.19 7.89 11.06
N ASN A 69 12.07 6.89 10.96
CA ASN A 69 12.33 6.24 9.67
C ASN A 69 11.07 5.60 9.09
N LEU A 70 10.27 4.95 9.94
CA LEU A 70 8.99 4.33 9.53
C LEU A 70 7.99 5.38 9.03
N LEU A 71 7.98 6.58 9.64
CA LEU A 71 7.14 7.68 9.18
C LEU A 71 7.59 8.25 7.84
N ASP A 72 8.90 8.35 7.63
CA ASP A 72 9.45 8.85 6.37
C ASP A 72 9.13 7.85 5.23
N LEU A 73 9.26 6.54 5.49
CA LEU A 73 8.80 5.50 4.55
C LEU A 73 7.30 5.59 4.27
N ALA A 74 6.47 5.82 5.30
CA ALA A 74 5.02 5.99 5.12
C ALA A 74 4.67 7.22 4.28
N SER A 75 5.45 8.30 4.40
CA SER A 75 5.31 9.52 3.60
C SER A 75 5.74 9.28 2.15
N LEU A 76 6.86 8.60 1.93
CA LEU A 76 7.33 8.22 0.59
C LEU A 76 6.33 7.31 -0.13
N ASP A 77 5.78 6.30 0.56
CA ASP A 77 4.71 5.43 0.05
C ASP A 77 3.49 6.24 -0.42
N MET A 78 3.06 7.22 0.37
CA MET A 78 1.95 8.09 0.02
C MET A 78 2.27 8.94 -1.23
N GLN A 79 3.44 9.57 -1.28
CA GLN A 79 3.87 10.39 -2.41
C GLN A 79 3.98 9.58 -3.70
N LEU A 80 4.58 8.38 -3.62
CA LEU A 80 4.68 7.47 -4.75
C LEU A 80 3.31 7.09 -5.29
N ARG A 81 2.33 6.79 -4.41
CA ARG A 81 0.95 6.51 -4.83
C ARG A 81 0.35 7.65 -5.67
N TYR A 82 0.55 8.91 -5.25
CA TYR A 82 0.02 10.05 -6.01
C TYR A 82 0.69 10.21 -7.37
N ILE A 83 1.97 9.87 -7.49
CA ILE A 83 2.67 9.85 -8.78
C ILE A 83 2.10 8.75 -9.68
N ILE A 84 1.95 7.53 -9.14
CA ILE A 84 1.39 6.39 -9.88
C ILE A 84 -0.03 6.68 -10.36
N ILE A 85 -0.88 7.29 -9.53
CA ILE A 85 -2.26 7.65 -9.92
C ILE A 85 -2.27 8.57 -11.13
N LYS A 86 -1.38 9.57 -11.20
CA LYS A 86 -1.29 10.44 -12.38
C LYS A 86 -0.94 9.66 -13.64
N PHE A 87 0.06 8.77 -13.56
CA PHE A 87 0.41 7.91 -14.68
C PHE A 87 -0.73 6.97 -15.08
N CYS A 88 -1.46 6.40 -14.12
CA CYS A 88 -2.62 5.56 -14.42
C CYS A 88 -3.70 6.34 -15.18
N LEU A 89 -3.97 7.60 -14.81
CA LEU A 89 -4.94 8.45 -15.51
C LEU A 89 -4.51 8.76 -16.94
N ASP A 90 -3.22 9.07 -17.15
CA ASP A 90 -2.67 9.35 -18.48
C ASP A 90 -2.69 8.08 -19.37
N ILE A 91 -2.32 6.93 -18.80
CA ILE A 91 -2.35 5.64 -19.48
C ILE A 91 -3.79 5.26 -19.84
N GLU A 92 -4.74 5.39 -18.90
CA GLU A 92 -6.16 5.12 -19.15
C GLU A 92 -6.69 6.00 -20.29
N HIS A 93 -6.38 7.30 -20.26
CA HIS A 93 -6.78 8.23 -21.30
C HIS A 93 -6.20 7.84 -22.67
N SER A 94 -4.91 7.52 -22.73
CA SER A 94 -4.24 7.10 -23.97
C SER A 94 -4.85 5.82 -24.56
N ILE A 95 -5.09 4.82 -23.71
CA ILE A 95 -5.76 3.56 -24.12
C ILE A 95 -7.17 3.86 -24.64
N LYS A 96 -7.94 4.71 -23.97
CA LYS A 96 -9.28 5.11 -24.39
C LYS A 96 -9.27 5.76 -25.78
N LEU A 97 -8.34 6.68 -26.03
CA LEU A 97 -8.17 7.28 -27.36
C LEU A 97 -7.75 6.26 -28.42
N ASN A 98 -6.91 5.29 -28.08
CA ASN A 98 -6.53 4.21 -29.00
C ASN A 98 -7.74 3.35 -29.37
N VAL A 99 -8.51 2.91 -28.38
CA VAL A 99 -9.74 2.11 -28.60
C VAL A 99 -10.74 2.90 -29.46
N MET A 100 -11.03 4.15 -29.12
CA MET A 100 -11.96 4.98 -29.89
C MET A 100 -11.52 5.15 -31.34
N ARG A 101 -10.23 5.44 -31.58
CA ARG A 101 -9.70 5.57 -32.95
C ARG A 101 -9.80 4.26 -33.73
N SER A 102 -9.49 3.13 -33.10
CA SER A 102 -9.62 1.83 -33.75
C SER A 102 -11.06 1.53 -34.15
N ILE A 103 -12.04 1.83 -33.28
CA ILE A 103 -13.47 1.65 -33.58
C ILE A 103 -13.91 2.60 -34.69
N THR A 104 -13.59 3.88 -34.61
CA THR A 104 -14.02 4.88 -35.61
C THR A 104 -13.43 4.61 -37.00
N ASN A 105 -12.21 4.07 -37.08
CA ASN A 105 -11.55 3.77 -38.35
C ASN A 105 -11.86 2.36 -38.88
N MET A 106 -12.59 1.52 -38.15
CA MET A 106 -13.08 0.25 -38.68
C MET A 106 -14.14 0.56 -39.76
N SER A 107 -13.77 0.32 -41.02
CA SER A 107 -14.66 0.43 -42.16
C SER A 107 -15.58 -0.80 -42.25
N ASN A 108 -16.47 -0.96 -41.27
CA ASN A 108 -17.58 -1.92 -41.36
C ASN A 108 -18.90 -1.16 -41.51
N ASP A 109 -19.77 -1.66 -42.38
CA ASP A 109 -21.09 -1.08 -42.68
C ASP A 109 -22.06 -1.09 -41.47
N ASN A 110 -21.64 -1.65 -40.32
CA ASN A 110 -22.47 -1.77 -39.12
C ASN A 110 -21.70 -1.32 -37.85
N GLU A 111 -21.86 -0.04 -37.51
CA GLU A 111 -21.17 0.68 -36.44
C GLU A 111 -21.34 0.06 -35.03
N TYR A 112 -22.35 -0.80 -34.86
CA TYR A 112 -22.69 -1.45 -33.59
C TYR A 112 -22.08 -2.84 -33.41
N GLU A 113 -21.43 -3.39 -34.43
CA GLU A 113 -20.90 -4.76 -34.42
C GLU A 113 -19.84 -4.96 -33.32
N VAL A 114 -18.95 -3.99 -33.10
CA VAL A 114 -17.96 -4.05 -32.02
C VAL A 114 -18.62 -4.09 -30.64
N VAL A 115 -19.71 -3.35 -30.45
CA VAL A 115 -20.45 -3.33 -29.18
C VAL A 115 -21.12 -4.68 -28.94
N GLN A 116 -21.69 -5.29 -29.99
CA GLN A 116 -22.27 -6.63 -29.91
C GLN A 116 -21.22 -7.69 -29.56
N LEU A 117 -20.07 -7.69 -30.25
CA LEU A 117 -18.96 -8.60 -29.97
C LEU A 117 -18.43 -8.46 -28.53
N PHE A 118 -18.36 -7.23 -28.01
CA PHE A 118 -17.98 -6.99 -26.61
C PHE A 118 -18.99 -7.57 -25.61
N PHE A 119 -20.29 -7.37 -25.84
CA PHE A 119 -21.33 -7.94 -24.98
C PHE A 119 -21.39 -9.47 -25.09
N GLU A 120 -21.18 -10.04 -26.28
CA GLU A 120 -21.05 -11.50 -26.46
C GLU A 120 -19.84 -12.05 -25.69
N TYR A 121 -18.68 -11.40 -25.79
CA TYR A 121 -17.48 -11.75 -25.01
C TYR A 121 -17.75 -11.73 -23.50
N ILE A 122 -18.35 -10.65 -22.98
CA ILE A 122 -18.71 -10.55 -21.56
C ILE A 122 -19.69 -11.64 -21.15
N LYS A 123 -20.72 -11.87 -21.97
CA LYS A 123 -21.75 -12.88 -21.69
C LYS A 123 -21.12 -14.27 -21.62
N HIS A 124 -20.22 -14.60 -22.55
CA HIS A 124 -19.47 -15.85 -22.56
C HIS A 124 -18.56 -16.03 -21.33
N TYR A 125 -17.98 -14.94 -20.81
CA TYR A 125 -17.20 -14.94 -19.57
C TYR A 125 -18.06 -15.05 -18.30
N GLN A 126 -19.28 -14.52 -18.32
CA GLN A 126 -20.21 -14.57 -17.17
C GLN A 126 -21.00 -15.88 -17.10
N THR A 127 -21.18 -16.59 -18.23
CA THR A 127 -21.92 -17.87 -18.27
C THR A 127 -21.03 -19.11 -18.22
N GLY A 128 -19.70 -18.98 -18.08
CA GLY A 128 -18.85 -20.17 -18.02
C GLY A 128 -19.02 -20.97 -16.72
N ILE A 129 -19.01 -22.30 -16.69
CA ILE A 129 -18.41 -23.29 -17.61
C ILE A 129 -17.32 -22.74 -18.54
#